data_AF-A0AA35R0R8-F1
#
_entry.id   AF-A0AA35R0R8-F1
#
_cell.length_a   1.000
_cell.length_b   1.000
_cell.length_c   1.000
_cell.angle_alpha   90.00
_cell.angle_beta   90.00
_cell.angle_gamma   90.00
#
_symmetry.space_group_name_H-M   'P 1'
#
loop_
_entity.id
_entity.type
_entity.pdbx_description
1 polymer ?
#
loop_
_entity_poly.entity_id
_entity_poly.type
_entity_poly.pdbx_seq_one_letter_code
_entity_poly.pdbx_strand_id
1 'polypeptide(L)'
;MFDEMWAVNREQASEREKKSTTEGDSKPLLKYSADDYRGPPRGLRVGLAKVQKAGEVTTRGWARIVRIVRLREVFAEFLATFALLTFGNGSIAQAILSRDRGVEFIENGTTFFNPPLGTEMSINVGYGVGVMIGAYIAIGVTGGHMNPAVTLAMAIRGKTHWLKVIPYWVAQFLGAFFSSAVVYGTYIGELIGIPLFRG
;
A
#
# COMPACT_ATOMS: atom_id res chain seq x y z
N MET A 1 -41.33 5.18 -16.48
CA MET A 1 -41.80 4.39 -15.32
C MET A 1 -41.42 5.03 -13.98
N PHE A 2 -40.14 5.26 -13.68
CA PHE A 2 -39.74 5.90 -12.41
C PHE A 2 -40.14 7.39 -12.34
N ASP A 3 -40.01 8.13 -13.44
CA ASP A 3 -40.41 9.55 -13.49
C ASP A 3 -41.93 9.76 -13.42
N GLU A 4 -42.71 8.83 -13.96
CA GLU A 4 -44.18 8.86 -13.86
C GLU A 4 -44.63 8.53 -12.43
N MET A 5 -43.99 7.57 -11.75
CA MET A 5 -44.23 7.32 -10.33
C MET A 5 -43.92 8.55 -9.47
N TRP A 6 -42.82 9.26 -9.77
CA TRP A 6 -42.46 10.48 -9.06
C TRP A 6 -43.43 11.64 -9.33
N ALA A 7 -43.96 11.76 -10.55
CA ALA A 7 -44.97 12.75 -10.89
C ALA A 7 -46.31 12.47 -10.18
N VAL A 8 -46.81 11.22 -10.27
CA VAL A 8 -48.04 10.78 -9.60
C VAL A 8 -47.93 10.95 -8.08
N ASN A 9 -46.78 10.64 -7.48
CA ASN A 9 -46.59 10.80 -6.05
C ASN A 9 -46.62 12.27 -5.59
N ARG A 10 -46.14 13.19 -6.43
CA ARG A 10 -46.20 14.64 -6.13
C ARG A 10 -47.62 15.19 -6.26
N GLU A 11 -48.37 14.70 -7.23
CA GLU A 11 -49.77 15.10 -7.43
C GLU A 11 -50.65 14.60 -6.28
N GLN A 12 -50.46 13.33 -5.87
CA GLN A 12 -51.09 12.73 -4.69
C GLN A 12 -50.74 13.45 -3.39
N ALA A 13 -49.50 13.94 -3.24
CA ALA A 13 -49.09 14.73 -2.09
C ALA A 13 -49.84 16.08 -2.02
N SER A 14 -50.04 16.73 -3.16
CA SER A 14 -50.77 18.01 -3.23
C SER A 14 -52.27 17.86 -2.94
N GLU A 15 -52.87 16.73 -3.34
CA GLU A 15 -54.28 16.43 -3.03
C GLU A 15 -54.48 16.06 -1.55
N ARG A 16 -53.52 15.36 -0.93
CA ARG A 16 -53.53 15.05 0.50
C ARG A 16 -53.44 16.31 1.36
N GLU A 17 -52.64 17.28 0.93
CA GLU A 17 -52.51 18.58 1.60
C GLU A 17 -53.81 19.40 1.49
N LYS A 18 -54.46 19.39 0.31
CA LYS A 18 -55.79 20.02 0.11
C LYS A 18 -56.92 19.31 0.90
N LYS A 19 -56.88 17.98 1.03
CA LYS A 19 -57.81 17.23 1.89
C LYS A 19 -57.60 17.54 3.38
N SER A 20 -56.35 17.68 3.82
CA SER A 20 -56.03 18.00 5.22
C SER A 20 -56.46 19.41 5.68
N THR A 21 -56.71 20.33 4.76
CA THR A 21 -57.14 21.70 5.07
C THR A 21 -58.65 21.91 4.99
N THR A 22 -59.39 20.99 4.36
CA THR A 22 -60.86 21.08 4.18
C THR A 22 -61.64 20.13 5.10
N GLU A 23 -61.04 19.03 5.53
CA GLU A 23 -61.66 18.11 6.49
C GLU A 23 -61.27 18.52 7.91
N GLY A 24 -62.15 19.28 8.56
CA GLY A 24 -62.05 19.66 9.96
C GLY A 24 -62.21 18.47 10.91
N ASP A 25 -61.32 17.48 10.82
CA ASP A 25 -61.10 16.50 11.88
C ASP A 25 -59.92 17.00 12.73
N SER A 26 -60.23 18.01 13.55
CA SER A 26 -59.35 18.57 14.56
C SER A 26 -59.13 17.56 15.70
N LYS A 27 -58.48 16.44 15.39
CA LYS A 27 -57.66 15.79 16.42
C LYS A 27 -56.55 16.79 16.73
N PRO A 28 -56.45 17.30 17.97
CA PRO A 28 -55.43 18.27 18.28
C PRO A 28 -54.09 17.63 17.94
N LEU A 29 -53.40 18.18 16.92
CA LEU A 29 -51.98 17.91 16.76
C LEU A 29 -51.39 18.31 18.09
N LEU A 30 -50.98 17.32 18.88
CA LEU A 30 -50.38 17.52 20.19
C LEU A 30 -49.26 18.54 19.93
N LYS A 31 -49.46 19.78 20.38
CA LYS A 31 -48.47 20.84 20.26
C LYS A 31 -47.36 20.45 21.24
N TYR A 32 -46.51 19.54 20.80
CA TYR A 32 -45.33 19.14 21.55
C TYR A 32 -44.39 20.34 21.46
N SER A 33 -44.51 21.24 22.45
CA SER A 33 -43.55 22.32 22.61
C SER A 33 -42.17 21.71 22.83
N ALA A 34 -41.11 22.32 22.32
CA ALA A 34 -39.75 21.89 22.63
C ALA A 34 -39.50 21.84 24.16
N ASP A 35 -40.27 22.63 24.93
CA ASP A 35 -40.26 22.66 26.39
C ASP A 35 -40.83 21.39 27.05
N ASP A 36 -41.68 20.64 26.33
CA ASP A 36 -42.27 19.38 26.82
C ASP A 36 -41.33 18.18 26.59
N TYR A 37 -40.21 18.41 25.88
CA TYR A 37 -39.15 17.43 25.66
C TYR A 37 -38.35 17.22 26.96
N ARG A 38 -38.91 16.41 27.86
CA ARG A 38 -38.16 15.82 28.96
C ARG A 38 -37.12 14.90 28.33
N GLY A 39 -35.86 15.34 28.32
CA GLY A 39 -34.76 14.61 27.70
C GLY A 39 -34.70 13.12 28.09
N PRO A 40 -33.88 12.32 27.40
CA PRO A 40 -33.94 10.87 27.46
C PRO A 40 -33.91 10.33 28.90
N PRO A 41 -34.67 9.25 29.20
CA PRO A 41 -34.73 8.67 30.54
C PRO A 41 -33.33 8.29 31.04
N ARG A 42 -33.07 8.38 32.36
CA ARG A 42 -31.72 8.21 32.94
C ARG A 42 -31.02 6.93 32.46
N GLY A 43 -31.74 5.82 32.32
CA GLY A 43 -31.17 4.56 31.80
C GLY A 43 -30.70 4.68 30.34
N LEU A 44 -31.45 5.39 29.50
CA LEU A 44 -31.09 5.65 28.10
C LEU A 44 -29.92 6.64 28.00
N ARG A 45 -29.84 7.64 28.90
CA ARG A 45 -28.68 8.57 29.00
C ARG A 45 -27.39 7.83 29.32
N VAL A 46 -27.43 6.90 30.26
CA VAL A 46 -26.26 6.09 30.64
C VAL A 46 -25.86 5.15 29.49
N GLY A 47 -26.84 4.54 28.81
CA GLY A 47 -26.60 3.72 27.61
C GLY A 47 -25.93 4.50 26.48
N LEU A 48 -26.49 5.67 26.13
CA LEU A 48 -25.94 6.57 25.10
C LEU A 48 -24.53 7.05 25.44
N ALA A 49 -24.27 7.43 26.70
CA ALA A 49 -22.93 7.81 27.13
C ALA A 49 -21.93 6.66 26.99
N LYS A 50 -22.34 5.41 27.28
CA LYS A 50 -21.49 4.22 27.13
C LYS A 50 -21.19 3.93 25.66
N VAL A 51 -22.19 4.05 24.78
CA VAL A 51 -22.05 3.89 23.32
C VAL A 51 -21.15 4.99 22.74
N GLN A 52 -21.34 6.24 23.15
CA GLN A 52 -20.55 7.38 22.69
C GLN A 52 -19.08 7.25 23.13
N LYS A 53 -18.85 6.83 24.39
CA LYS A 53 -17.50 6.58 24.91
C LYS A 53 -16.83 5.40 24.21
N ALA A 54 -17.57 4.34 23.89
CA ALA A 54 -17.07 3.22 23.09
C ALA A 54 -16.69 3.65 21.67
N GLY A 55 -17.51 4.50 21.03
CA GLY A 55 -17.22 5.09 19.73
C GLY A 55 -15.97 5.97 19.73
N GLU A 56 -15.78 6.80 20.76
CA GLU A 56 -14.58 7.63 20.94
C GLU A 56 -13.30 6.81 21.14
N VAL A 57 -13.36 5.72 21.92
CA VAL A 57 -12.19 4.86 22.16
C VAL A 57 -11.74 4.20 20.85
N THR A 58 -12.69 3.67 20.07
CA THR A 58 -12.42 3.05 18.76
C THR A 58 -11.85 4.05 17.76
N THR A 59 -12.46 5.24 17.62
CA THR A 59 -11.99 6.27 16.68
C THR A 59 -10.61 6.82 17.07
N ARG A 60 -10.33 7.00 18.37
CA ARG A 60 -9.00 7.41 18.84
C ARG A 60 -7.94 6.33 18.58
N GLY A 61 -8.29 5.05 18.71
CA GLY A 61 -7.39 3.93 18.40
C GLY A 61 -6.99 3.91 16.92
N TRP A 62 -7.97 3.99 16.02
CA TRP A 62 -7.73 4.06 14.57
C TRP A 62 -6.96 5.31 14.16
N ALA A 63 -7.33 6.49 14.69
CA ALA A 63 -6.63 7.73 14.40
C ALA A 63 -5.15 7.68 14.83
N ARG A 64 -4.83 6.97 15.93
CA ARG A 64 -3.43 6.74 16.35
C ARG A 64 -2.67 5.89 15.34
N ILE A 65 -3.24 4.79 14.86
CA ILE A 65 -2.58 3.91 13.89
C ILE A 65 -2.30 4.67 12.58
N VAL A 66 -3.29 5.37 12.04
CA VAL A 66 -3.17 6.09 10.75
C VAL A 66 -2.21 7.28 10.85
N ARG A 67 -2.07 7.90 12.04
CA ARG A 67 -1.07 8.94 12.29
C ARG A 67 0.36 8.40 12.40
N ILE A 68 0.51 7.19 12.96
CA ILE A 68 1.80 6.55 13.16
C ILE A 68 2.29 5.96 11.83
N VAL A 69 1.47 5.13 11.18
CA VAL A 69 1.80 4.47 9.91
C VAL A 69 1.42 5.40 8.77
N ARG A 70 2.37 6.20 8.30
CA ARG A 70 2.13 7.08 7.16
C ARG A 70 2.31 6.30 5.87
N LEU A 71 1.36 6.39 4.96
CA LEU A 71 1.44 5.74 3.65
C LEU A 71 2.74 6.10 2.90
N ARG A 72 3.21 7.34 3.02
CA ARG A 72 4.49 7.78 2.43
C ARG A 72 5.68 6.95 2.89
N GLU A 73 5.68 6.50 4.14
CA GLU A 73 6.78 5.75 4.73
C GLU A 73 6.79 4.32 4.18
N VAL A 74 5.63 3.69 4.14
CA VAL A 74 5.42 2.36 3.56
C VAL A 74 5.83 2.36 2.08
N PHE A 75 5.44 3.38 1.33
CA PHE A 75 5.80 3.51 -0.09
C PHE A 75 7.29 3.78 -0.30
N ALA A 76 7.93 4.57 0.57
CA ALA A 76 9.36 4.81 0.51
C ALA A 76 10.16 3.51 0.77
N GLU A 77 9.79 2.71 1.76
CA GLU A 77 10.41 1.40 2.02
C GLU A 77 10.22 0.42 0.86
N PHE A 78 9.03 0.41 0.26
CA PHE A 78 8.76 -0.37 -0.96
C PHE A 78 9.69 0.02 -2.11
N LEU A 79 9.74 1.31 -2.47
CA LEU A 79 10.55 1.80 -3.58
C LEU A 79 12.04 1.62 -3.33
N ALA A 80 12.49 1.84 -2.09
CA ALA A 80 13.88 1.69 -1.74
C ALA A 80 14.32 0.22 -1.81
N THR A 81 13.54 -0.72 -1.27
CA THR A 81 13.83 -2.16 -1.41
C THR A 81 13.73 -2.64 -2.86
N PHE A 82 12.77 -2.11 -3.63
CA PHE A 82 12.65 -2.38 -5.05
C PHE A 82 13.91 -1.95 -5.82
N ALA A 83 14.37 -0.71 -5.61
CA ALA A 83 15.57 -0.20 -6.26
C ALA A 83 16.82 -1.01 -5.88
N LEU A 84 17.03 -1.24 -4.58
CA LEU A 84 18.12 -2.05 -4.03
C LEU A 84 18.25 -3.40 -4.76
N LEU A 85 17.16 -4.16 -4.78
CA LEU A 85 17.16 -5.51 -5.29
C LEU A 85 17.19 -5.55 -6.82
N THR A 86 16.70 -4.52 -7.50
CA THR A 86 16.71 -4.49 -8.97
C THR A 86 18.14 -4.36 -9.48
N PHE A 87 18.93 -3.47 -8.87
CA PHE A 87 20.36 -3.35 -9.21
C PHE A 87 21.18 -4.53 -8.67
N GLY A 88 20.92 -4.98 -7.44
CA GLY A 88 21.59 -6.12 -6.84
C GLY A 88 21.36 -7.42 -7.61
N ASN A 89 20.10 -7.87 -7.72
CA ASN A 89 19.74 -9.09 -8.44
C ASN A 89 20.02 -8.97 -9.94
N GLY A 90 19.90 -7.78 -10.53
CA GLY A 90 20.27 -7.53 -11.93
C GLY A 90 21.75 -7.78 -12.18
N SER A 91 22.63 -7.33 -11.28
CA SER A 91 24.08 -7.59 -11.38
C SER A 91 24.43 -9.08 -11.20
N ILE A 92 23.71 -9.80 -10.33
CA ILE A 92 23.83 -11.27 -10.20
C ILE A 92 23.41 -11.96 -11.49
N ALA A 93 22.25 -11.58 -12.05
CA ALA A 93 21.74 -12.16 -13.29
C ALA A 93 22.74 -11.97 -14.44
N GLN A 94 23.33 -10.78 -14.58
CA GLN A 94 24.37 -10.55 -15.58
C GLN A 94 25.62 -11.40 -15.33
N ALA A 95 26.10 -11.48 -14.10
CA ALA A 95 27.30 -12.27 -13.78
C ALA A 95 27.11 -13.76 -14.06
N ILE A 96 25.94 -14.32 -13.76
CA ILE A 96 25.64 -15.74 -14.01
C ILE A 96 25.45 -16.00 -15.51
N LEU A 97 24.60 -15.22 -16.20
CA LEU A 97 24.33 -15.44 -17.63
C LEU A 97 25.54 -15.17 -18.52
N SER A 98 26.46 -14.30 -18.09
CA SER A 98 27.69 -14.04 -18.84
C SER A 98 28.73 -15.14 -18.68
N ARG A 99 28.70 -15.93 -17.60
CA ARG A 99 29.54 -17.12 -17.44
C ARG A 99 29.11 -18.24 -18.39
N ASP A 100 27.81 -18.40 -18.60
CA ASP A 100 27.25 -19.42 -19.52
C ASP A 100 27.48 -19.08 -21.01
N ARG A 101 27.80 -17.83 -21.35
CA ARG A 101 28.15 -17.41 -22.73
C ARG A 101 29.61 -17.63 -23.11
N GLY A 102 30.44 -18.15 -22.20
CA GLY A 102 31.83 -18.54 -22.47
C GLY A 102 31.94 -19.76 -23.39
N VAL A 103 31.44 -19.65 -24.62
CA VAL A 103 31.74 -20.60 -25.69
C VAL A 103 33.11 -20.24 -26.23
N GLU A 104 34.03 -21.19 -26.09
CA GLU A 104 35.33 -21.21 -26.75
C GLU A 104 35.10 -21.34 -28.26
N PHE A 105 35.21 -20.24 -29.01
CA PHE A 105 35.19 -20.30 -30.47
C PHE A 105 36.59 -20.66 -30.94
N ILE A 106 36.74 -21.87 -31.49
CA ILE A 106 37.96 -22.29 -32.20
C ILE A 106 37.85 -21.76 -33.62
N GLU A 107 38.45 -20.60 -33.88
CA GLU A 107 38.74 -20.16 -35.23
C GLU A 107 40.24 -20.35 -35.47
N ASN A 108 40.60 -21.14 -36.49
CA ASN A 108 42.00 -21.39 -36.92
C ASN A 108 42.96 -22.01 -35.88
N GLY A 109 42.45 -22.74 -34.88
CA GLY A 109 43.28 -23.41 -33.86
C GLY A 109 43.80 -22.49 -32.75
N THR A 110 43.33 -21.23 -32.70
CA THR A 110 43.61 -20.30 -31.61
C THR A 110 42.40 -20.18 -30.69
N THR A 111 42.57 -20.50 -29.41
CA THR A 111 41.57 -20.31 -28.37
C THR A 111 41.52 -18.85 -27.93
N PHE A 112 40.45 -18.14 -28.26
CA PHE A 112 40.19 -16.80 -27.73
C PHE A 112 39.41 -16.90 -26.41
N PHE A 113 40.02 -16.46 -25.32
CA PHE A 113 39.38 -16.41 -24.00
C PHE A 113 38.34 -15.27 -24.00
N ASN A 114 37.05 -15.60 -23.91
CA ASN A 114 36.00 -14.61 -23.72
C ASN A 114 35.78 -14.40 -22.21
N PRO A 115 36.27 -13.29 -21.62
CA PRO A 115 36.15 -13.09 -20.18
C PRO A 115 34.68 -12.89 -19.78
N PRO A 116 34.24 -13.43 -18.64
CA PRO A 116 32.88 -13.23 -18.17
C PRO A 116 32.61 -11.73 -17.96
N LEU A 117 31.54 -11.23 -18.59
CA LEU A 117 31.15 -9.80 -18.54
C LEU A 117 30.75 -9.34 -17.13
N GLY A 118 30.45 -10.27 -16.21
CA GLY A 118 30.17 -9.98 -14.81
C GLY A 118 31.06 -10.79 -13.87
N THR A 119 31.59 -10.11 -12.86
CA THR A 119 32.45 -10.67 -11.80
C THR A 119 31.83 -10.43 -10.42
N GLU A 120 32.38 -11.06 -9.39
CA GLU A 120 31.96 -10.80 -8.01
C GLU A 120 32.09 -9.32 -7.63
N MET A 121 33.06 -8.61 -8.23
CA MET A 121 33.21 -7.17 -8.06
C MET A 121 32.02 -6.39 -8.60
N SER A 122 31.50 -6.75 -9.79
CA SER A 122 30.30 -6.11 -10.34
C SER A 122 29.06 -6.35 -9.49
N ILE A 123 28.95 -7.51 -8.82
CA ILE A 123 27.85 -7.80 -7.90
C ILE A 123 27.93 -6.89 -6.67
N ASN A 124 29.12 -6.79 -6.07
CA ASN A 124 29.35 -5.93 -4.91
C ASN A 124 29.05 -4.45 -5.23
N VAL A 125 29.51 -3.97 -6.40
CA VAL A 125 29.21 -2.61 -6.87
C VAL A 125 27.72 -2.44 -7.14
N GLY A 126 27.05 -3.42 -7.76
CA GLY A 126 25.62 -3.39 -8.04
C GLY A 126 24.76 -3.27 -6.77
N TYR A 127 25.07 -4.08 -5.74
CA TYR A 127 24.44 -3.94 -4.43
C TYR A 127 24.78 -2.61 -3.76
N GLY A 128 26.04 -2.17 -3.81
CA GLY A 128 26.46 -0.89 -3.22
C GLY A 128 25.70 0.30 -3.82
N VAL A 129 25.59 0.36 -5.15
CA VAL A 129 24.81 1.37 -5.87
C VAL A 129 23.31 1.24 -5.55
N GLY A 130 22.78 0.02 -5.51
CA GLY A 130 21.39 -0.24 -5.12
C GLY A 130 21.05 0.26 -3.71
N VAL A 131 21.95 0.02 -2.74
CA VAL A 131 21.83 0.54 -1.37
C VAL A 131 21.85 2.06 -1.39
N MET A 132 22.80 2.68 -2.10
CA MET A 132 22.90 4.14 -2.19
C MET A 132 21.63 4.78 -2.76
N ILE A 133 21.09 4.24 -3.85
CA ILE A 133 19.87 4.75 -4.47
C ILE A 133 18.68 4.60 -3.52
N GLY A 134 18.49 3.42 -2.92
CA GLY A 134 17.40 3.22 -1.98
C GLY A 134 17.55 4.05 -0.70
N ALA A 135 18.78 4.29 -0.25
CA ALA A 135 19.10 5.20 0.83
C ALA A 135 18.67 6.64 0.50
N TYR A 136 18.95 7.14 -0.71
CA TYR A 136 18.47 8.44 -1.16
C TYR A 136 16.93 8.55 -1.19
N ILE A 137 16.24 7.45 -1.50
CA ILE A 137 14.78 7.40 -1.51
C ILE A 137 14.20 7.45 -0.08
N ALA A 138 14.76 6.67 0.84
CA ALA A 138 14.08 6.36 2.10
C ALA A 138 14.70 6.97 3.37
N ILE A 139 15.99 7.37 3.39
CA ILE A 139 16.63 7.92 4.60
C ILE A 139 15.86 9.12 5.16
N GLY A 140 15.46 10.06 4.30
CA GLY A 140 14.73 11.27 4.72
C GLY A 140 13.28 11.04 5.14
N VAL A 141 12.73 9.84 4.90
CA VAL A 141 11.31 9.53 5.14
C VAL A 141 11.15 8.53 6.28
N THR A 142 11.82 7.39 6.20
CA THR A 142 11.68 6.27 7.14
C THR A 142 12.92 5.97 7.94
N GLY A 143 14.07 6.52 7.54
CA GLY A 143 15.39 6.12 8.01
C GLY A 143 16.07 5.08 7.12
N GLY A 144 15.43 4.68 6.01
CA GLY A 144 16.02 3.80 4.99
C GLY A 144 16.34 2.40 5.51
N HIS A 145 15.35 1.68 6.03
CA HIS A 145 15.60 0.35 6.58
C HIS A 145 15.85 -0.67 5.47
N MET A 146 14.98 -0.67 4.45
CA MET A 146 15.08 -1.45 3.21
C MET A 146 15.20 -2.97 3.42
N ASN A 147 15.07 -3.42 4.66
CA ASN A 147 15.39 -4.76 5.12
C ASN A 147 14.58 -5.06 6.39
N PRO A 148 13.87 -6.20 6.44
CA PRO A 148 13.12 -6.61 7.62
C PRO A 148 13.97 -6.74 8.89
N ALA A 149 15.20 -7.25 8.78
CA ALA A 149 16.12 -7.40 9.90
C ALA A 149 16.61 -6.04 10.44
N VAL A 150 16.86 -5.07 9.56
CA VAL A 150 17.22 -3.69 9.96
C VAL A 150 16.04 -3.03 10.65
N THR A 151 14.82 -3.21 10.12
CA THR A 151 13.60 -2.70 10.74
C THR A 151 13.41 -3.25 12.15
N LEU A 152 13.65 -4.56 12.34
CA LEU A 152 13.58 -5.20 13.65
C LEU A 152 14.66 -4.66 14.60
N ALA A 153 15.90 -4.55 14.14
CA ALA A 153 17.00 -4.01 14.93
C ALA A 153 16.72 -2.56 15.38
N MET A 154 16.16 -1.73 14.50
CA MET A 154 15.78 -0.35 14.82
C MET A 154 14.59 -0.28 15.78
N ALA A 155 13.64 -1.22 15.70
CA ALA A 155 12.55 -1.34 16.66
C ALA A 155 13.06 -1.75 18.06
N ILE A 156 13.97 -2.74 18.13
CA ILE A 156 14.61 -3.16 19.39
C ILE A 156 15.39 -2.00 20.02
N ARG A 157 16.09 -1.21 19.20
CA ARG A 157 16.82 -0.01 19.66
C ARG A 157 15.91 1.19 20.01
N GLY A 158 14.60 1.06 19.85
CA GLY A 158 13.64 2.14 20.12
C GLY A 158 13.66 3.30 19.10
N LYS A 159 14.34 3.13 17.96
CA LYS A 159 14.36 4.13 16.87
C LYS A 159 13.13 4.05 15.97
N THR A 160 12.42 2.93 15.99
CA THR A 160 11.21 2.69 15.20
C THR A 160 10.09 2.21 16.09
N HIS A 161 8.89 2.78 15.92
CA HIS A 161 7.72 2.35 16.67
C HIS A 161 7.30 0.93 16.25
N TRP A 162 7.05 0.03 17.21
CA TRP A 162 6.72 -1.38 16.96
C TRP A 162 5.54 -1.59 16.00
N LEU A 163 4.52 -0.72 16.06
CA LEU A 163 3.38 -0.73 15.12
C LEU A 163 3.77 -0.55 13.64
N LYS A 164 4.96 0.00 13.33
CA LYS A 164 5.45 0.20 11.95
C LYS A 164 6.17 -1.03 11.38
N VAL A 165 6.60 -1.96 12.23
CA VAL A 165 7.43 -3.11 11.83
C VAL A 165 6.72 -3.96 10.77
N ILE A 166 5.47 -4.37 11.06
CA ILE A 166 4.70 -5.22 10.13
C ILE A 166 4.42 -4.48 8.81
N PRO A 167 3.89 -3.23 8.79
CA PRO A 167 3.72 -2.48 7.54
C PRO A 167 5.01 -2.35 6.71
N TYR A 168 6.16 -2.12 7.36
CA TYR A 168 7.43 -1.99 6.66
C TYR A 168 7.89 -3.32 6.08
N TRP A 169 7.73 -4.42 6.82
CA TRP A 169 8.05 -5.75 6.29
C TRP A 169 7.21 -6.08 5.06
N VAL A 170 5.89 -5.82 5.11
CA VAL A 170 5.01 -6.03 3.95
C VAL A 170 5.48 -5.19 2.76
N ALA A 171 5.82 -3.92 2.97
CA ALA A 171 6.36 -3.07 1.91
C ALA A 171 7.68 -3.58 1.33
N GLN A 172 8.60 -4.01 2.18
CA GLN A 172 9.91 -4.55 1.78
C GLN A 172 9.76 -5.86 1.00
N PHE A 173 8.89 -6.77 1.46
CA PHE A 173 8.60 -8.01 0.74
C PHE A 173 7.93 -7.76 -0.61
N LEU A 174 6.98 -6.83 -0.69
CA LEU A 174 6.39 -6.44 -1.97
C LEU A 174 7.45 -5.81 -2.88
N GLY A 175 8.29 -4.90 -2.38
CA GLY A 175 9.37 -4.29 -3.16
C GLY A 175 10.33 -5.34 -3.72
N ALA A 176 10.69 -6.32 -2.90
CA ALA A 176 11.52 -7.45 -3.31
C ALA A 176 10.85 -8.33 -4.37
N PHE A 177 9.57 -8.63 -4.20
CA PHE A 177 8.79 -9.44 -5.13
C PHE A 177 8.71 -8.77 -6.51
N PHE A 178 8.33 -7.50 -6.57
CA PHE A 178 8.25 -6.75 -7.82
C PHE A 178 9.62 -6.61 -8.49
N SER A 179 10.67 -6.40 -7.69
CA SER A 179 12.04 -6.36 -8.21
C SER A 179 12.43 -7.68 -8.87
N SER A 180 12.17 -8.81 -8.19
CA SER A 180 12.44 -10.12 -8.76
C SER A 180 11.64 -10.38 -10.03
N ALA A 181 10.38 -9.95 -10.09
CA ALA A 181 9.55 -10.08 -11.29
C ALA A 181 10.11 -9.26 -12.46
N VAL A 182 10.58 -8.03 -12.22
CA VAL A 182 11.20 -7.17 -13.23
C VAL A 182 12.51 -7.77 -13.73
N VAL A 183 13.39 -8.21 -12.84
CA VAL A 183 14.66 -8.85 -13.23
C VAL A 183 14.39 -10.12 -14.03
N TYR A 184 13.45 -10.96 -13.57
CA TYR A 184 13.05 -12.16 -14.31
C TYR A 184 12.52 -11.81 -15.71
N GLY A 185 11.63 -10.82 -15.83
CA GLY A 185 11.11 -10.36 -17.11
C GLY A 185 12.18 -9.81 -18.05
N THR A 186 13.19 -9.10 -17.53
CA THR A 186 14.31 -8.59 -18.33
C THR A 186 15.20 -9.70 -18.89
N TYR A 187 15.40 -10.78 -18.15
CA TYR A 187 16.28 -11.90 -18.54
C TYR A 187 15.54 -13.13 -19.06
N ILE A 188 14.22 -13.05 -19.24
CA ILE A 188 13.41 -14.20 -19.65
C ILE A 188 13.79 -14.70 -21.06
N GLY A 189 14.23 -13.79 -21.94
CA GLY A 189 14.66 -14.12 -23.30
C GLY A 189 15.93 -14.98 -23.29
N GLU A 190 16.90 -14.61 -22.45
CA GLU A 190 18.14 -15.35 -22.22
C GLU A 190 17.90 -16.69 -21.53
N LEU A 191 16.99 -16.73 -20.54
CA LEU A 191 16.67 -17.93 -19.77
C LEU A 191 15.93 -18.99 -20.61
N ILE A 192 15.06 -18.57 -21.53
CA ILE A 192 14.27 -19.48 -22.37
C ILE A 192 15.00 -19.80 -23.70
N GLY A 193 16.09 -19.10 -24.01
CA GLY A 193 16.89 -19.35 -25.22
C GLY A 193 16.17 -18.95 -26.52
N ILE A 194 15.24 -17.98 -26.46
CA ILE A 194 14.48 -17.55 -27.63
C ILE A 194 15.42 -16.79 -28.59
N PRO A 195 15.60 -17.24 -29.86
CA PRO A 195 16.57 -16.66 -30.80
C PRO A 195 16.29 -15.21 -31.26
N LEU A 196 15.18 -14.59 -30.85
CA LEU A 196 14.66 -13.33 -31.42
C LEU A 196 15.53 -12.09 -31.17
N PHE A 197 16.55 -12.16 -30.31
CA PHE A 197 17.49 -11.07 -30.05
C PHE A 197 18.96 -11.48 -30.23
N ARG A 198 19.25 -12.63 -30.85
CA ARG A 198 20.59 -12.97 -31.33
C ARG A 198 20.84 -12.25 -32.66
N GLY A 199 21.18 -10.98 -32.59
CA GLY A 199 21.75 -10.18 -33.69
C GLY A 199 23.24 -9.97 -33.46
#